data_AF-A0A1F4V1J2-F1
#
_entry.id   AF-A0A1F4V1J2-F1
#
_cell.length_a   1.000
_cell.length_b   1.000
_cell.length_c   1.000
_cell.angle_alpha   90.00
_cell.angle_beta   90.00
_cell.angle_gamma   90.00
#
_symmetry.space_group_name_H-M   'P 1'
#
loop_
_entity.id
_entity.type
_entity.pdbx_description
1 polymer ?
#
loop_
_entity_poly.entity_id
_entity_poly.type
_entity_poly.pdbx_seq_one_letter_code
_entity_poly.pdbx_strand_id
1 'polypeptide(L)'
;MRTTIIPAQITTVEDKIAGSLNMTQILILVSSVLWTALIYIFLVPTMKLVPYKVGLILGVIFICIGLIIRIKEKIVAEWLRILILYRMRPKYYLFNKNDKTFRKYLETELDLEDKTAKHMAHKPAHVKTEDISLPDLVKLDHLIITRKVAFRYQFDKKPL
;
A
#
# COMPACT_ATOMS: atom_id res chain seq x y z
N MET A 1 57.86 2.96 -34.36
CA MET A 1 56.89 3.50 -33.38
C MET A 1 57.27 2.96 -32.01
N ARG A 2 57.65 3.81 -31.05
CA ARG A 2 57.96 3.38 -29.68
C ARG A 2 56.64 3.22 -28.92
N THR A 3 56.27 1.99 -28.60
CA THR A 3 55.13 1.70 -27.73
C THR A 3 55.57 1.91 -26.28
N THR A 4 55.17 3.02 -25.68
CA THR A 4 55.34 3.21 -24.24
C THR A 4 54.35 2.31 -23.53
N ILE A 5 54.84 1.22 -22.95
CA ILE A 5 54.03 0.31 -22.13
C ILE A 5 53.88 1.01 -20.78
N ILE A 6 52.68 1.46 -20.46
CA ILE A 6 52.37 2.00 -19.13
C ILE A 6 52.40 0.80 -18.17
N PRO A 7 53.20 0.83 -17.08
CA PRO A 7 53.23 -0.29 -16.14
C PRO A 7 51.83 -0.45 -15.52
N ALA A 8 51.39 -1.70 -15.39
CA ALA A 8 50.14 -2.01 -14.71
C ALA A 8 50.17 -1.40 -13.30
N GLN A 9 49.08 -0.74 -12.90
CA GLN A 9 48.96 -0.18 -11.56
C GLN A 9 49.13 -1.30 -10.54
N ILE A 10 50.17 -1.19 -9.71
CA ILE A 10 50.42 -2.12 -8.60
C ILE A 10 49.41 -1.77 -7.51
N THR A 11 48.20 -2.31 -7.61
CA THR A 11 47.28 -2.34 -6.47
C THR A 11 47.74 -3.44 -5.53
N THR A 12 47.72 -3.15 -4.23
CA THR A 12 47.99 -4.19 -3.23
C THR A 12 46.91 -5.26 -3.31
N VAL A 13 47.24 -6.47 -2.85
CA VAL A 13 46.27 -7.58 -2.81
C VAL A 13 45.04 -7.20 -1.97
N GLU A 14 45.23 -6.36 -0.97
CA GLU A 14 44.20 -5.82 -0.07
C GLU A 14 43.22 -4.91 -0.81
N ASP A 15 43.73 -3.97 -1.61
CA ASP A 15 42.88 -3.06 -2.42
C ASP A 15 42.07 -3.85 -3.45
N LYS A 16 42.65 -4.92 -4.00
CA LYS A 16 41.95 -5.80 -4.94
C LYS A 16 40.81 -6.58 -4.26
N ILE A 17 40.99 -6.98 -3.00
CA ILE A 17 39.95 -7.67 -2.22
C ILE A 17 38.85 -6.68 -1.82
N ALA A 18 39.22 -5.49 -1.33
CA ALA A 18 38.26 -4.45 -0.97
C ALA A 18 37.41 -4.00 -2.17
N GLY A 19 38.01 -3.87 -3.36
CA GLY A 19 37.32 -3.52 -4.60
C GLY A 19 36.48 -4.65 -5.21
N SER A 20 36.59 -5.88 -4.71
CA SER A 20 35.81 -7.04 -5.21
C SER A 20 34.43 -7.17 -4.56
N LEU A 21 34.18 -6.44 -3.47
CA LEU A 21 32.90 -6.47 -2.76
C LEU A 21 31.86 -5.64 -3.49
N ASN A 22 30.70 -6.25 -3.76
CA ASN A 22 29.57 -5.53 -4.35
C ASN A 22 28.92 -4.62 -3.28
N MET A 23 28.38 -3.47 -3.69
CA MET A 23 27.64 -2.55 -2.82
C MET A 23 26.54 -3.24 -2.01
N THR A 24 25.82 -4.19 -2.62
CA THR A 24 24.79 -4.97 -1.92
C THR A 24 25.38 -5.83 -0.80
N GLN A 25 26.57 -6.41 -0.99
CA GLN A 25 27.24 -7.20 0.05
C GLN A 25 27.69 -6.33 1.22
N ILE A 26 28.22 -5.13 0.93
CA ILE A 26 28.57 -4.13 1.94
C ILE A 26 27.33 -3.73 2.75
N LEU A 27 26.20 -3.49 2.07
CA LEU A 27 24.95 -3.12 2.75
C LEU A 27 24.43 -4.24 3.65
N ILE A 28 24.51 -5.51 3.22
CA ILE A 28 24.15 -6.66 4.05
C ILE A 28 25.06 -6.77 5.28
N LEU A 29 26.37 -6.54 5.14
CA LEU A 29 27.30 -6.52 6.28
C LEU A 29 26.96 -5.42 7.28
N VAL A 30 26.71 -4.20 6.80
CA VAL A 30 26.30 -3.08 7.65
C VAL A 30 24.99 -3.40 8.38
N SER A 31 24.01 -3.97 7.68
CA SER A 31 22.74 -4.39 8.28
C SER A 31 22.92 -5.43 9.39
N SER A 32 23.87 -6.37 9.23
CA SER A 32 24.20 -7.34 10.28
C SER A 32 24.68 -6.64 11.55
N VAL A 33 25.57 -5.66 11.44
CA VAL A 33 26.10 -4.91 12.60
C VAL A 33 25.00 -4.09 13.28
N LEU A 34 24.08 -3.51 12.51
CA LEU A 34 22.94 -2.81 13.08
C LEU A 34 22.02 -3.76 13.85
N TRP A 35 21.78 -4.96 13.31
CA TRP A 35 20.97 -5.97 14.00
C TRP A 35 21.60 -6.45 15.31
N THR A 36 22.91 -6.69 15.34
CA THR A 36 23.58 -7.10 16.57
C THR A 36 23.51 -6.03 17.65
N ALA A 37 23.67 -4.76 17.26
CA ALA A 37 23.48 -3.62 18.17
C ALA A 37 22.03 -3.55 18.69
N LEU A 38 21.04 -3.75 17.82
CA LEU A 38 19.63 -3.74 18.19
C LEU A 38 19.29 -4.84 19.19
N ILE A 39 19.78 -6.07 18.96
CA ILE A 39 19.62 -7.20 19.88
C ILE A 39 20.27 -6.91 21.24
N TYR A 40 21.45 -6.30 21.24
CA TYR A 40 22.17 -5.99 22.46
C TYR A 40 21.42 -4.98 23.35
N ILE A 41 20.86 -3.93 22.73
CA ILE A 41 20.19 -2.82 23.41
C ILE A 41 18.75 -3.19 23.81
N PHE A 42 17.97 -3.78 22.90
CA PHE A 42 16.53 -3.95 23.07
C PHE A 42 16.16 -5.14 23.97
N LEU A 43 16.98 -6.18 23.99
CA LEU A 43 16.67 -7.43 24.68
C LEU A 43 17.07 -7.34 26.18
N VAL A 44 16.19 -7.74 27.09
CA VAL A 44 16.43 -7.69 28.54
C VAL A 44 17.25 -8.92 28.97
N PRO A 45 18.34 -8.83 29.74
CA PRO A 45 18.92 -7.68 30.44
C PRO A 45 19.67 -6.73 29.51
N THR A 46 19.35 -5.44 29.55
CA THR A 46 19.97 -4.43 28.69
C THR A 46 21.46 -4.28 29.02
N MET A 47 22.29 -4.06 28.00
CA MET A 47 23.74 -3.80 28.16
C MET A 47 24.52 -4.88 28.92
N LYS A 48 24.05 -6.13 28.90
CA LYS A 48 24.74 -7.29 29.46
C LYS A 48 24.84 -8.39 28.40
N LEU A 49 26.02 -9.00 28.31
CA LEU A 49 26.27 -10.17 27.48
C LEU A 49 25.79 -11.43 28.23
N VAL A 50 24.65 -11.95 27.78
CA VAL A 50 24.04 -13.18 28.31
C VAL A 50 24.12 -14.26 27.21
N PRO A 51 24.37 -15.54 27.53
CA PRO A 51 24.57 -16.59 26.53
C PRO A 51 23.47 -16.69 25.47
N TYR A 52 22.20 -16.50 25.86
CA TYR A 52 21.09 -16.55 24.89
C TYR A 52 21.19 -15.43 23.83
N LYS A 53 21.68 -14.23 24.19
CA LYS A 53 21.89 -13.12 23.26
C LYS A 53 23.03 -13.42 22.30
N VAL A 54 24.11 -14.01 22.81
CA VAL A 54 25.27 -14.41 22.02
C VAL A 54 24.86 -15.41 20.95
N GLY A 55 24.04 -16.39 21.30
CA GLY A 55 23.47 -17.34 20.34
C GLY A 55 22.64 -16.66 19.25
N LEU A 56 21.81 -15.68 19.63
CA LEU A 56 20.98 -14.93 18.68
C LEU A 56 21.85 -14.08 17.72
N ILE A 57 22.84 -13.38 18.27
CA ILE A 57 23.81 -12.58 17.50
C ILE A 57 24.58 -13.46 16.51
N LEU A 58 25.09 -14.61 16.94
CA LEU A 58 25.74 -15.58 16.07
C LEU A 58 24.81 -16.03 14.95
N GLY A 59 23.56 -16.37 15.27
CA GLY A 59 22.55 -16.75 14.29
C GLY A 59 22.35 -15.70 13.20
N VAL A 60 22.20 -14.43 13.59
CA VAL A 60 22.07 -13.32 12.63
C VAL A 60 23.31 -13.19 11.74
N ILE A 61 24.50 -13.24 12.33
CA ILE A 61 25.76 -13.14 11.59
C ILE A 61 25.88 -14.28 10.57
N PHE A 62 25.57 -15.51 10.95
CA PHE A 62 25.62 -16.67 10.04
C PHE A 62 24.63 -16.51 8.87
N ILE A 63 23.42 -16.02 9.14
CA ILE A 63 22.41 -15.76 8.10
C ILE A 63 22.93 -14.68 7.14
N CYS A 64 23.47 -13.58 7.65
CA CYS A 64 24.01 -12.50 6.83
C CYS A 64 25.21 -12.95 5.98
N ILE A 65 26.13 -13.74 6.55
CA ILE A 65 27.24 -14.35 5.80
C ILE A 65 26.70 -15.22 4.67
N GLY A 66 25.73 -16.08 4.95
CA GLY A 66 25.08 -16.93 3.94
C GLY A 66 24.46 -16.13 2.78
N LEU A 67 23.83 -14.99 3.09
CA LEU A 67 23.23 -14.10 2.08
C LEU A 67 24.26 -13.39 1.19
N ILE A 68 25.46 -13.13 1.71
CA ILE A 68 26.55 -12.44 1.01
C ILE A 68 27.24 -13.34 -0.01
N ILE A 69 27.23 -14.65 0.21
CA ILE A 69 27.91 -15.62 -0.66
C ILE A 69 27.47 -15.40 -2.12
N ARG A 70 28.48 -15.30 -2.99
CA ARG A 70 28.30 -15.15 -4.43
C ARG A 70 28.44 -16.53 -5.07
N ILE A 71 27.34 -17.06 -5.61
CA ILE A 71 27.33 -18.33 -6.34
C ILE A 71 27.18 -18.02 -7.82
N LYS A 72 28.13 -18.49 -8.65
CA LYS A 72 28.13 -18.25 -10.12
C LYS A 72 27.83 -16.79 -10.48
N GLU A 73 28.57 -15.88 -9.86
CA GLU A 73 28.47 -14.43 -10.07
C GLU A 73 27.19 -13.72 -9.56
N LYS A 74 26.21 -14.45 -9.02
CA LYS A 74 24.99 -13.87 -8.42
C LYS A 74 25.01 -13.96 -6.90
N ILE A 75 24.45 -12.95 -6.25
CA ILE A 75 24.37 -12.89 -4.78
C ILE A 75 23.19 -13.75 -4.32
N VAL A 76 23.37 -14.57 -3.29
CA VAL A 76 22.30 -15.43 -2.73
C VAL A 76 21.09 -14.61 -2.27
N ALA A 77 21.32 -13.42 -1.71
CA ALA A 77 20.24 -12.50 -1.33
C ALA A 77 19.29 -12.15 -2.48
N GLU A 78 19.78 -12.02 -3.72
CA GLU A 78 18.93 -11.73 -4.88
C GLU A 78 18.02 -12.91 -5.23
N TRP A 79 18.57 -14.12 -5.16
CA TRP A 79 17.79 -15.35 -5.33
C TRP A 79 16.72 -15.49 -4.26
N LEU A 80 17.06 -15.21 -3.01
CA LEU A 80 16.11 -15.24 -1.90
C LEU A 80 14.98 -14.22 -2.09
N ARG A 81 15.30 -13.00 -2.54
CA ARG A 81 14.30 -11.97 -2.86
C ARG A 81 13.32 -12.45 -3.93
N ILE A 82 13.82 -13.03 -5.02
CA ILE A 82 12.98 -13.56 -6.10
C ILE A 82 12.07 -14.68 -5.59
N LEU A 83 12.61 -15.58 -4.77
CA LEU A 83 11.85 -16.69 -4.18
C LEU A 83 10.71 -16.19 -3.27
N ILE A 84 10.98 -15.19 -2.43
CA ILE A 84 9.97 -14.58 -1.54
C ILE A 84 8.87 -13.93 -2.37
N LEU A 85 9.24 -13.11 -3.36
CA LEU A 85 8.27 -12.45 -4.25
C LEU A 85 7.43 -13.46 -5.02
N TYR A 86 8.05 -14.54 -5.48
CA TYR A 86 7.35 -15.62 -6.16
C TYR A 86 6.34 -16.31 -5.24
N ARG A 87 6.71 -16.58 -3.98
CA ARG A 87 5.82 -17.22 -2.99
C ARG A 87 4.68 -16.31 -2.55
N MET A 88 4.95 -15.00 -2.41
CA MET A 88 3.96 -13.98 -1.99
C MET A 88 3.02 -13.55 -3.13
N ARG A 89 3.22 -14.08 -4.35
CA ARG A 89 2.34 -13.77 -5.47
C ARG A 89 0.90 -14.17 -5.14
N PRO A 90 -0.08 -13.24 -5.24
CA PRO A 90 -1.48 -13.57 -5.04
C PRO A 90 -1.94 -14.57 -6.09
N LYS A 91 -2.42 -15.73 -5.65
CA LYS A 91 -2.89 -16.82 -6.53
C LYS A 91 -4.39 -16.74 -6.81
N TYR A 92 -5.15 -16.18 -5.88
CA TYR A 92 -6.59 -16.13 -5.95
C TYR A 92 -7.03 -14.72 -6.24
N TYR A 93 -7.76 -14.57 -7.35
CA TYR A 93 -8.47 -13.34 -7.66
C TYR A 93 -9.88 -13.45 -7.11
N LEU A 94 -10.15 -12.76 -6.00
CA LEU A 94 -11.50 -12.66 -5.45
C LEU A 94 -12.22 -11.52 -6.16
N PHE A 95 -13.05 -11.88 -7.14
CA PHE A 95 -13.91 -10.91 -7.79
C PHE A 95 -15.10 -10.57 -6.89
N ASN A 96 -15.14 -9.36 -6.36
CA ASN A 96 -16.25 -8.86 -5.56
C ASN A 96 -17.06 -7.83 -6.35
N LYS A 97 -18.32 -8.15 -6.67
CA LYS A 97 -19.22 -7.25 -7.41
C LYS A 97 -19.58 -5.98 -6.64
N ASN A 98 -19.50 -6.00 -5.31
CA ASN A 98 -19.75 -4.84 -4.47
C ASN A 98 -18.48 -4.00 -4.24
N ASP A 99 -17.35 -4.39 -4.84
CA ASP A 99 -16.15 -3.57 -4.78
C ASP A 99 -16.36 -2.26 -5.56
N LYS A 100 -16.03 -1.15 -4.89
CA LYS A 100 -16.09 0.21 -5.45
C LYS A 100 -14.73 0.64 -6.00
N THR A 101 -13.68 -0.12 -5.73
CA THR A 101 -12.33 0.14 -6.25
C THR A 101 -12.38 0.10 -7.78
N PHE A 102 -11.81 1.11 -8.43
CA PHE A 102 -11.83 1.32 -9.90
C PHE A 102 -13.17 1.70 -10.54
N ARG A 103 -14.23 1.97 -9.77
CA ARG A 103 -15.41 2.64 -10.32
C ARG A 103 -15.05 4.11 -10.57
N LYS A 104 -14.95 4.49 -11.84
CA LYS A 104 -14.96 5.90 -12.22
C LYS A 104 -16.38 6.41 -12.01
N TYR A 105 -16.63 6.99 -10.85
CA TYR A 105 -17.74 7.92 -10.73
C TYR A 105 -17.34 9.13 -11.58
N LEU A 106 -18.17 9.49 -12.56
CA LEU A 106 -18.15 10.87 -13.01
C LEU A 106 -18.62 11.65 -11.78
N GLU A 107 -17.70 12.31 -11.08
CA GLU A 107 -18.10 13.50 -10.33
C GLU A 107 -18.74 14.41 -11.39
N THR A 108 -20.07 14.37 -11.48
CA THR A 108 -20.80 15.52 -11.99
C THR A 108 -20.38 16.63 -11.06
N GLU A 109 -19.49 17.51 -11.55
CA GLU A 109 -19.25 18.83 -10.97
C GLU A 109 -20.61 19.52 -10.92
N LEU A 110 -21.37 19.28 -9.85
CA LEU A 110 -22.45 20.14 -9.44
C LEU A 110 -21.75 21.39 -8.91
N ASP A 111 -21.59 22.34 -9.82
CA ASP A 111 -21.38 23.77 -9.61
C ASP A 111 -20.71 24.14 -8.29
N LEU A 112 -19.37 24.20 -8.32
CA LEU A 112 -18.60 25.06 -7.41
C LEU A 112 -18.45 26.48 -7.98
N GLU A 113 -19.50 27.01 -8.63
CA GLU A 113 -19.56 28.41 -9.10
C GLU A 113 -20.40 29.32 -8.19
N ASP A 114 -20.54 28.99 -6.90
CA ASP A 114 -21.35 29.80 -5.97
C ASP A 114 -20.55 30.35 -4.77
N LYS A 115 -19.35 30.89 -5.02
CA LYS A 115 -18.57 31.61 -4.00
C LYS A 115 -18.10 33.03 -4.36
N THR A 116 -18.52 33.60 -5.48
CA THR A 116 -18.14 34.97 -5.85
C THR A 116 -19.27 35.79 -6.45
N ALA A 117 -20.43 35.88 -5.78
CA ALA A 117 -21.30 37.03 -5.96
C ALA A 117 -22.37 37.14 -4.87
N LYS A 118 -22.32 38.25 -4.14
CA LYS A 118 -23.48 38.93 -3.53
C LYS A 118 -24.10 38.28 -2.30
N HIS A 119 -23.59 38.70 -1.16
CA HIS A 119 -24.46 39.10 -0.04
C HIS A 119 -25.54 40.07 -0.55
N MET A 120 -26.71 39.57 -0.93
CA MET A 120 -27.96 40.35 -0.95
C MET A 120 -29.11 39.42 -0.59
N ALA A 121 -29.80 39.80 0.48
CA ALA A 121 -30.93 39.11 1.04
C ALA A 121 -32.02 38.81 0.00
N HIS A 122 -32.43 37.54 -0.08
CA HIS A 122 -33.79 37.19 -0.48
C HIS A 122 -34.31 36.09 0.44
N LYS A 123 -35.52 36.31 0.96
CA LYS A 123 -36.21 35.50 1.97
C LYS A 123 -36.31 34.03 1.52
N PRO A 124 -36.17 33.04 2.43
CA PRO A 124 -36.53 31.67 2.06
C PRO A 124 -38.03 31.64 1.75
N ALA A 125 -38.36 31.33 0.50
CA ALA A 125 -39.70 30.96 0.11
C ALA A 125 -40.10 29.74 0.94
N HIS A 126 -41.21 29.90 1.67
CA HIS A 126 -41.81 28.90 2.53
C HIS A 126 -42.14 27.65 1.69
N VAL A 127 -41.28 26.63 1.73
CA VAL A 127 -41.68 25.29 1.26
C VAL A 127 -42.68 24.79 2.30
N LYS A 128 -43.97 24.89 1.99
CA LYS A 128 -45.02 24.20 2.74
C LYS A 128 -44.69 22.71 2.73
N THR A 129 -44.13 22.22 3.82
CA THR A 129 -44.26 20.81 4.16
C THR A 129 -45.74 20.64 4.49
N GLU A 130 -46.51 20.12 3.54
CA GLU A 130 -47.85 19.66 3.85
C GLU A 130 -47.69 18.50 4.84
N ASP A 131 -48.12 18.71 6.09
CA ASP A 131 -48.15 17.67 7.11
C ASP A 131 -49.08 16.55 6.63
N ILE A 132 -48.51 15.52 6.03
CA ILE A 132 -49.26 14.38 5.54
C ILE A 132 -49.86 13.68 6.77
N SER A 133 -51.18 13.69 6.86
CA SER A 133 -51.88 13.17 8.04
C SER A 133 -51.68 11.66 8.17
N LEU A 134 -51.24 11.19 9.35
CA LEU A 134 -51.08 9.75 9.65
C LEU A 134 -52.32 8.88 9.32
N PRO A 135 -53.57 9.36 9.50
CA PRO A 135 -54.76 8.60 9.08
C PRO A 135 -54.78 8.30 7.57
N ASP A 136 -54.31 9.24 6.74
CA ASP A 136 -54.28 9.06 5.29
C ASP A 136 -53.23 8.04 4.87
N LEU A 137 -52.08 7.97 5.56
CA LEU A 137 -51.08 6.92 5.33
C LEU A 137 -51.63 5.53 5.66
N VAL A 138 -52.31 5.37 6.79
CA VAL A 138 -52.90 4.09 7.20
C VAL A 138 -54.01 3.66 6.23
N LYS A 139 -54.80 4.62 5.75
CA LYS A 139 -55.82 4.35 4.73
C LYS A 139 -55.20 3.94 3.39
N LEU A 140 -54.11 4.57 2.99
CA LEU A 140 -53.37 4.21 1.78
C LEU A 140 -52.81 2.79 1.89
N ASP A 141 -52.20 2.44 3.02
CA ASP A 141 -51.65 1.10 3.27
C ASP A 141 -52.74 0.03 3.22
N HIS A 142 -53.91 0.30 3.83
CA HIS A 142 -55.05 -0.60 3.75
C HIS A 142 -55.56 -0.79 2.31
N LEU A 143 -55.58 0.28 1.49
CA LEU A 143 -55.99 0.19 0.08
C LEU A 143 -54.99 -0.61 -0.77
N ILE A 144 -53.70 -0.51 -0.48
CA ILE A 144 -52.63 -1.30 -1.12
C ILE A 144 -52.78 -2.78 -0.74
N ILE A 145 -52.95 -3.10 0.54
CA ILE A 145 -53.09 -4.47 1.05
C ILE A 145 -54.34 -5.15 0.49
N THR A 146 -55.46 -4.45 0.43
CA THR A 146 -56.73 -5.02 -0.04
C THR A 146 -56.74 -5.26 -1.57
N ARG A 147 -55.75 -4.74 -2.31
CA ARG A 147 -55.59 -4.87 -3.78
C ARG A 147 -56.85 -4.51 -4.59
N LYS A 148 -57.75 -3.70 -4.00
CA LYS A 148 -59.01 -3.26 -4.63
C LYS A 148 -58.83 -2.09 -5.59
N VAL A 149 -57.64 -1.49 -5.63
CA VAL A 149 -57.34 -0.29 -6.42
C VAL A 149 -56.19 -0.59 -7.36
N ALA A 150 -56.42 -0.42 -8.67
CA ALA A 150 -55.37 -0.51 -9.67
C ALA A 150 -54.72 0.86 -9.86
N PHE A 151 -53.48 1.02 -9.38
CA PHE A 151 -52.70 2.23 -9.63
C PHE A 151 -52.13 2.18 -11.05
N ARG A 152 -52.52 3.14 -11.89
CA ARG A 152 -51.98 3.32 -13.23
C ARG A 152 -51.21 4.63 -13.28
N TYR A 153 -49.88 4.53 -13.27
CA TYR A 153 -49.01 5.68 -13.47
C TYR A 153 -48.99 6.05 -14.96
N GLN A 154 -49.50 7.23 -15.30
CA GLN A 154 -49.29 7.83 -16.62
C GLN A 154 -48.21 8.88 -16.48
N PHE A 155 -47.04 8.60 -17.05
CA PHE A 155 -46.01 9.62 -17.21
C PHE A 155 -46.39 10.49 -18.42
N ASP A 156 -46.72 11.74 -18.15
CA ASP A 156 -46.94 12.74 -19.19
C ASP A 156 -45.59 13.04 -19.87
N LYS A 157 -45.41 12.52 -21.09
CA LYS A 157 -44.21 12.78 -21.88
C LYS A 157 -44.39 14.14 -22.54
N LYS A 158 -43.79 15.19 -21.98
CA LYS A 158 -43.59 16.44 -22.70
C LYS A 158 -42.72 16.18 -23.93
N PRO A 159 -43.17 16.53 -25.16
CA PRO A 159 -42.36 16.40 -26.35
C PRO A 159 -41.22 17.42 -26.32
N LEU A 160 -40.02 16.96 -26.71
CA LEU A 160 -38.83 17.79 -26.94
C LEU A 160 -39.01 18.63 -28.21
#